data_AF-A0AAT9HDD7-F1
#
_entry.id   AF-A0AAT9HDD7-F1
#
_cell.length_a   1.000
_cell.length_b   1.000
_cell.length_c   1.000
_cell.angle_alpha   90.00
_cell.angle_beta   90.00
_cell.angle_gamma   90.00
#
_symmetry.space_group_name_H-M   'P 1'
#
loop_
_entity.id
_entity.type
_entity.pdbx_description
1 polymer ?
#
loop_
_entity_poly.entity_id
_entity_poly.type
_entity_poly.pdbx_seq_one_letter_code
_entity_poly.pdbx_strand_id
1 'polypeptide(L)'
;MAAAHVAALDAQIRSLKVTRAVLSTVARRGSTAEETTLMNRLARLSAAERGRIIDDFMAEVFDGIDTADPDIRTRLRFAAANLPDDPTPEQVDAWVELAELIQDPEFRADMRRMIEFNAADRGPDVPSGSSLWFMSRLVQLASGALRDGIAPDSPRAAGVLRELIGDADPAAVRDRLAAATNTRLARYRELSAIVNGLEPPSAYEEPFRWVVAALECRLAR
;
A
#
# COMPACT_ATOMS: atom_id res chain seq x y z
N MET A 1 -22.83 28.15 -17.89
CA MET A 1 -22.62 27.50 -19.20
C MET A 1 -21.13 27.47 -19.59
N ALA A 2 -20.42 28.61 -19.57
CA ALA A 2 -18.97 28.65 -19.85
C ALA A 2 -18.13 27.82 -18.88
N ALA A 3 -18.39 27.90 -17.57
CA ALA A 3 -17.67 27.09 -16.56
C ALA A 3 -17.82 25.56 -16.77
N ALA A 4 -19.00 25.11 -17.21
CA ALA A 4 -19.23 23.70 -17.53
C ALA A 4 -18.47 23.26 -18.80
N HIS A 5 -18.37 24.14 -19.81
CA HIS A 5 -17.57 23.87 -21.01
C HIS A 5 -16.07 23.84 -20.71
N VAL A 6 -15.57 24.74 -19.85
CA VAL A 6 -14.18 24.73 -19.37
C VAL A 6 -13.89 23.42 -18.64
N ALA A 7 -14.74 23.00 -17.70
CA ALA A 7 -14.56 21.73 -16.98
C ALA A 7 -14.55 20.51 -17.92
N ALA A 8 -15.38 20.52 -18.98
CA ALA A 8 -15.40 19.48 -20.00
C ALA A 8 -14.12 19.46 -20.84
N LEU A 9 -13.62 20.65 -21.25
CA LEU A 9 -12.34 20.78 -21.96
C LEU A 9 -11.17 20.32 -21.10
N ASP A 10 -11.14 20.70 -19.82
CA ASP A 10 -10.10 20.26 -18.88
C ASP A 10 -10.12 18.73 -18.73
N ALA A 11 -11.30 18.10 -18.69
CA ALA A 11 -11.42 16.65 -18.68
C ALA A 11 -10.88 16.00 -19.97
N GLN A 12 -11.12 16.60 -21.14
CA GLN A 12 -10.55 16.13 -22.41
C GLN A 12 -9.03 16.27 -22.43
N ILE A 13 -8.49 17.41 -21.98
CA ILE A 13 -7.04 17.64 -21.90
C ILE A 13 -6.38 16.61 -20.98
N ARG A 14 -6.96 16.36 -19.78
CA ARG A 14 -6.48 15.31 -18.87
C ARG A 14 -6.44 13.94 -19.55
N SER A 15 -7.52 13.57 -20.24
CA SER A 15 -7.60 12.29 -20.97
C SER A 15 -6.53 12.17 -22.06
N LEU A 16 -6.30 13.24 -22.83
CA LEU A 16 -5.29 13.27 -23.88
C LEU A 16 -3.86 13.19 -23.32
N LYS A 17 -3.58 13.85 -22.18
CA LYS A 17 -2.27 13.77 -21.51
C LYS A 17 -1.96 12.34 -21.04
N VAL A 18 -2.93 11.66 -20.43
CA VAL A 18 -2.81 10.25 -20.04
C VAL A 18 -2.53 9.38 -21.27
N THR A 19 -3.30 9.55 -22.36
CA THR A 19 -3.13 8.80 -23.61
C THR A 19 -1.73 8.97 -24.18
N ARG A 20 -1.21 10.22 -24.21
CA ARG A 20 0.15 10.52 -24.68
C ARG A 20 1.21 9.83 -23.84
N ALA A 21 1.08 9.87 -22.51
CA ALA A 21 2.04 9.22 -21.61
C ALA A 21 2.12 7.72 -21.86
N VAL A 22 0.97 7.04 -22.00
CA VAL A 22 0.95 5.59 -22.25
C VAL A 22 1.57 5.25 -23.60
N LEU A 23 1.22 5.98 -24.67
CA LEU A 23 1.84 5.78 -25.98
C LEU A 23 3.36 5.99 -25.95
N SER A 24 3.84 6.91 -25.10
CA SER A 24 5.26 7.16 -24.91
C SER A 24 5.97 5.99 -24.20
N THR A 25 5.33 5.35 -23.23
CA THR A 25 5.88 4.13 -22.61
C THR A 25 5.97 3.00 -23.62
N VAL A 26 4.89 2.70 -24.34
CA VAL A 26 4.84 1.61 -25.32
C VAL A 26 5.96 1.76 -26.35
N ALA A 27 6.20 2.99 -26.81
CA ALA A 27 7.28 3.29 -27.74
C ALA A 27 8.69 3.05 -27.14
N ARG A 28 8.88 3.19 -25.83
CA ARG A 28 10.18 2.99 -25.15
C ARG A 28 10.49 1.53 -24.82
N ARG A 29 9.48 0.74 -24.39
CA ARG A 29 9.70 -0.62 -23.85
C ARG A 29 9.86 -1.71 -24.92
N GLY A 30 9.46 -1.47 -26.17
CA GLY A 30 9.49 -2.53 -27.20
C GLY A 30 8.61 -3.72 -26.84
N SER A 31 7.44 -3.45 -26.25
CA SER A 31 6.55 -4.43 -25.63
C SER A 31 5.95 -5.44 -26.62
N THR A 32 5.63 -6.63 -26.12
CA THR A 32 4.91 -7.66 -26.88
C THR A 32 3.47 -7.22 -27.20
N ALA A 33 2.80 -7.89 -28.15
CA ALA A 33 1.43 -7.53 -28.55
C ALA A 33 0.41 -7.62 -27.40
N GLU A 34 0.57 -8.56 -26.47
CA GLU A 34 -0.30 -8.73 -25.30
C GLU A 34 -0.08 -7.63 -24.25
N GLU A 35 1.16 -7.29 -23.93
CA GLU A 35 1.49 -6.13 -23.07
C GLU A 35 0.98 -4.82 -23.69
N THR A 36 1.16 -4.66 -25.01
CA THR A 36 0.64 -3.50 -25.73
C THR A 36 -0.89 -3.44 -25.65
N THR A 37 -1.58 -4.58 -25.70
CA THR A 37 -3.06 -4.63 -25.64
C THR A 37 -3.58 -4.32 -24.23
N LEU A 38 -2.91 -4.82 -23.19
CA LEU A 38 -3.24 -4.53 -21.79
C LEU A 38 -2.94 -3.06 -21.46
N MET A 39 -1.78 -2.55 -21.85
CA MET A 39 -1.40 -1.13 -21.76
C MET A 39 -2.37 -0.23 -22.53
N ASN A 40 -2.76 -0.58 -23.75
CA ASN A 40 -3.69 0.22 -24.56
C ASN A 40 -5.12 0.20 -23.98
N ARG A 41 -5.54 -0.92 -23.36
CA ARG A 41 -6.81 -1.02 -22.66
C ARG A 41 -6.81 -0.18 -21.37
N LEU A 42 -5.73 -0.23 -20.59
CA LEU A 42 -5.54 0.51 -19.35
C LEU A 42 -5.32 2.03 -19.58
N ALA A 43 -4.62 2.40 -20.65
CA ALA A 43 -4.48 3.79 -21.14
C ALA A 43 -5.80 4.46 -21.46
N ARG A 44 -6.73 3.66 -22.00
CA ARG A 44 -8.04 4.10 -22.45
C ARG A 44 -9.09 4.06 -21.36
N LEU A 45 -8.76 3.53 -20.17
CA LEU A 45 -9.67 3.60 -19.05
C LEU A 45 -9.87 5.08 -18.69
N SER A 46 -11.10 5.52 -18.92
CA SER A 46 -11.61 6.79 -18.43
C SER A 46 -11.32 6.91 -16.95
N ALA A 47 -11.19 8.14 -16.44
CA ALA A 47 -11.05 8.37 -14.99
C ALA A 47 -12.15 7.66 -14.18
N ALA A 48 -13.34 7.50 -14.77
CA ALA A 48 -14.45 6.75 -14.18
C ALA A 48 -14.21 5.24 -14.09
N GLU A 49 -13.57 4.63 -15.09
CA GLU A 49 -13.21 3.21 -15.04
C GLU A 49 -12.08 2.94 -14.04
N ARG A 50 -11.09 3.83 -13.98
CA ARG A 50 -10.02 3.76 -12.98
C ARG A 50 -10.57 3.88 -11.56
N GLY A 51 -11.49 4.81 -11.34
CA GLY A 51 -12.24 4.93 -10.09
C GLY A 51 -12.97 3.64 -9.71
N ARG A 52 -13.67 3.01 -10.68
CA ARG A 52 -14.38 1.74 -10.44
C ARG A 52 -13.46 0.61 -9.99
N ILE A 53 -12.29 0.44 -10.61
CA ILE A 53 -11.33 -0.60 -10.19
C ILE A 53 -10.92 -0.42 -8.72
N ILE A 54 -10.66 0.82 -8.31
CA ILE A 54 -10.28 1.15 -6.93
C ILE A 54 -11.46 0.92 -5.98
N ASP A 55 -12.66 1.35 -6.36
CA ASP A 55 -13.86 1.20 -5.53
C ASP A 55 -14.24 -0.27 -5.34
N ASP A 56 -14.15 -1.10 -6.39
CA ASP A 56 -14.40 -2.54 -6.32
C ASP A 56 -13.39 -3.24 -5.40
N PHE A 57 -12.10 -2.89 -5.53
CA PHE A 57 -11.05 -3.38 -4.64
C PHE A 57 -11.34 -3.00 -3.18
N MET A 58 -11.64 -1.73 -2.91
CA MET A 58 -11.93 -1.23 -1.56
C MET A 58 -13.21 -1.85 -0.98
N ALA A 59 -14.24 -2.10 -1.79
CA ALA A 59 -15.45 -2.77 -1.34
C ALA A 59 -15.14 -4.21 -0.90
N GLU A 60 -14.42 -4.98 -1.71
CA GLU A 60 -14.15 -6.39 -1.45
C GLU A 60 -13.26 -6.61 -0.21
N VAL A 61 -12.16 -5.87 -0.08
CA VAL A 61 -11.20 -6.08 1.02
C VAL A 61 -11.71 -5.58 2.37
N PHE A 62 -12.75 -4.74 2.39
CA PHE A 62 -13.39 -4.25 3.62
C PHE A 62 -14.78 -4.84 3.88
N ASP A 63 -15.32 -5.67 2.98
CA ASP A 63 -16.67 -6.20 3.10
C ASP A 63 -16.86 -6.97 4.42
N GLY A 64 -17.88 -6.59 5.20
CA GLY A 64 -18.15 -7.18 6.52
C GLY A 64 -17.13 -6.90 7.62
N ILE A 65 -16.20 -5.95 7.45
CA ILE A 65 -15.20 -5.56 8.48
C ILE A 65 -15.53 -4.18 9.05
N ASP A 66 -16.60 -4.10 9.84
CA ASP A 66 -17.08 -2.84 10.43
C ASP A 66 -16.12 -2.25 11.48
N THR A 67 -15.30 -3.10 12.10
CA THR A 67 -14.29 -2.69 13.08
C THR A 67 -13.00 -2.20 12.45
N ALA A 68 -12.88 -2.15 11.11
CA ALA A 68 -11.67 -1.65 10.47
C ALA A 68 -11.43 -0.16 10.79
N ASP A 69 -10.17 0.20 11.08
CA ASP A 69 -9.78 1.58 11.38
C ASP A 69 -10.10 2.53 10.19
N PRO A 70 -10.90 3.59 10.38
CA PRO A 70 -11.22 4.54 9.31
C PRO A 70 -9.99 5.15 8.62
N ASP A 71 -8.89 5.31 9.35
CA ASP A 71 -7.66 5.87 8.79
C ASP A 71 -6.92 4.86 7.91
N ILE A 72 -7.03 3.55 8.20
CA ILE A 72 -6.53 2.50 7.30
C ILE A 72 -7.30 2.55 5.98
N ARG A 73 -8.63 2.66 6.04
CA ARG A 73 -9.48 2.75 4.85
C ARG A 73 -9.13 3.97 4.00
N THR A 74 -8.95 5.12 4.64
CA THR A 74 -8.56 6.37 3.97
C THR A 74 -7.17 6.25 3.33
N ARG A 75 -6.20 5.67 4.04
CA ARG A 75 -4.83 5.50 3.54
C ARG A 75 -4.75 4.50 2.38
N LEU A 76 -5.48 3.39 2.44
CA LEU A 76 -5.52 2.42 1.33
C LEU A 76 -6.16 3.01 0.07
N ARG A 77 -7.23 3.80 0.23
CA ARG A 77 -7.81 4.54 -0.90
C ARG A 77 -6.85 5.56 -1.49
N PHE A 78 -6.09 6.28 -0.67
CA PHE A 78 -5.04 7.19 -1.15
C PHE A 78 -3.88 6.45 -1.82
N ALA A 79 -3.46 5.32 -1.29
CA ALA A 79 -2.42 4.49 -1.90
C ALA A 79 -2.85 3.93 -3.27
N ALA A 80 -4.12 3.56 -3.40
CA ALA A 80 -4.70 3.12 -4.67
C ALA A 80 -5.03 4.27 -5.64
N ALA A 81 -4.72 5.53 -5.31
CA ALA A 81 -5.23 6.71 -6.01
C ALA A 81 -5.05 6.71 -7.54
N ASN A 82 -5.88 7.52 -8.20
CA ASN A 82 -5.82 7.76 -9.63
C ASN A 82 -4.51 8.46 -10.04
N LEU A 83 -4.06 8.21 -11.27
CA LEU A 83 -2.99 8.99 -11.91
C LEU A 83 -3.26 10.49 -11.83
N PRO A 84 -2.22 11.33 -11.67
CA PRO A 84 -2.33 12.78 -11.77
C PRO A 84 -2.78 13.23 -13.17
N ASP A 85 -3.15 14.50 -13.30
CA ASP A 85 -3.67 15.11 -14.54
C ASP A 85 -2.66 15.11 -15.70
N ASP A 86 -1.36 15.11 -15.41
CA ASP A 86 -0.26 15.05 -16.37
C ASP A 86 0.76 14.01 -15.88
N PRO A 87 0.44 12.70 -16.01
CA PRO A 87 1.28 11.66 -15.44
C PRO A 87 2.55 11.46 -16.29
N THR A 88 3.64 11.14 -15.60
CA THR A 88 4.85 10.64 -16.24
C THR A 88 4.63 9.23 -16.80
N PRO A 89 5.41 8.79 -17.82
CA PRO A 89 5.40 7.40 -18.28
C PRO A 89 5.58 6.39 -17.14
N GLU A 90 6.46 6.69 -16.19
CA GLU A 90 6.75 5.85 -15.03
C GLU A 90 5.55 5.73 -14.08
N GLN A 91 4.79 6.82 -13.88
CA GLN A 91 3.54 6.78 -13.12
C GLN A 91 2.46 5.95 -13.81
N VAL A 92 2.35 6.04 -15.14
CA VAL A 92 1.42 5.22 -15.92
C VAL A 92 1.75 3.74 -15.77
N ASP A 93 3.03 3.38 -15.91
CA ASP A 93 3.48 2.00 -15.77
C ASP A 93 3.18 1.45 -14.37
N ALA A 94 3.49 2.24 -13.34
CA ALA A 94 3.22 1.85 -11.97
C ALA A 94 1.72 1.70 -11.70
N TRP A 95 0.88 2.53 -12.30
CA TRP A 95 -0.56 2.43 -12.17
C TRP A 95 -1.13 1.20 -12.89
N VAL A 96 -0.58 0.86 -14.07
CA VAL A 96 -0.95 -0.36 -14.81
C VAL A 96 -0.70 -1.60 -13.96
N GLU A 97 0.52 -1.71 -13.42
CA GLU A 97 0.89 -2.84 -12.57
C GLU A 97 0.10 -2.85 -11.25
N LEU A 98 -0.16 -1.68 -10.67
CA LEU A 98 -1.02 -1.55 -9.48
C LEU A 98 -2.44 -2.04 -9.77
N ALA A 99 -3.01 -1.68 -10.92
CA ALA A 99 -4.34 -2.08 -11.34
C ALA A 99 -4.44 -3.60 -11.54
N GLU A 100 -3.40 -4.23 -12.11
CA GLU A 100 -3.30 -5.69 -12.22
C GLU A 100 -3.25 -6.35 -10.84
N LEU A 101 -2.41 -5.82 -9.95
CA LEU A 101 -2.23 -6.35 -8.60
C LEU A 101 -3.52 -6.27 -7.77
N ILE A 102 -4.22 -5.14 -7.77
CA ILE A 102 -5.48 -4.99 -7.02
C ILE A 102 -6.66 -5.73 -7.66
N GLN A 103 -6.51 -6.28 -8.86
CA GLN A 103 -7.48 -7.16 -9.49
C GLN A 103 -7.15 -8.65 -9.30
N ASP A 104 -5.94 -8.99 -8.82
CA ASP A 104 -5.56 -10.37 -8.48
C ASP A 104 -6.35 -10.88 -7.26
N PRO A 105 -7.16 -11.95 -7.39
CA PRO A 105 -7.93 -12.50 -6.28
C PRO A 105 -7.08 -12.95 -5.10
N GLU A 106 -5.87 -13.49 -5.34
CA GLU A 106 -4.97 -13.89 -4.26
C GLU A 106 -4.49 -12.68 -3.47
N PHE A 107 -4.11 -11.61 -4.17
CA PHE A 107 -3.71 -10.36 -3.52
C PHE A 107 -4.86 -9.74 -2.71
N ARG A 108 -6.10 -9.79 -3.21
CA ARG A 108 -7.29 -9.34 -2.46
C ARG A 108 -7.49 -10.16 -1.18
N ALA A 109 -7.33 -11.48 -1.25
CA ALA A 109 -7.39 -12.35 -0.08
C ALA A 109 -6.29 -12.03 0.94
N ASP A 110 -5.06 -11.77 0.49
CA ASP A 110 -3.94 -11.35 1.35
C ASP A 110 -4.23 -10.02 2.05
N MET A 111 -4.73 -9.03 1.30
CA MET A 111 -5.13 -7.73 1.81
C MET A 111 -6.26 -7.83 2.83
N ARG A 112 -7.27 -8.65 2.53
CA ARG A 112 -8.40 -8.90 3.43
C ARG A 112 -7.93 -9.51 4.74
N ARG A 113 -7.11 -10.56 4.71
CA ARG A 113 -6.53 -11.18 5.92
C ARG A 113 -5.76 -10.17 6.76
N MET A 114 -5.01 -9.28 6.13
CA MET A 114 -4.32 -8.20 6.84
C MET A 114 -5.30 -7.22 7.51
N ILE A 115 -6.39 -6.84 6.84
CA ILE A 115 -7.40 -5.92 7.38
C ILE A 115 -8.17 -6.58 8.53
N GLU A 116 -8.63 -7.82 8.36
CA GLU A 116 -9.29 -8.63 9.39
C GLU A 116 -8.40 -8.76 10.62
N PHE A 117 -7.12 -9.09 10.41
CA PHE A 117 -6.15 -9.17 11.49
C PHE A 117 -5.98 -7.82 12.21
N ASN A 118 -5.86 -6.71 11.48
CA ASN A 118 -5.75 -5.37 12.08
C ASN A 118 -7.01 -4.95 12.86
N ALA A 119 -8.16 -5.55 12.54
CA ALA A 119 -9.47 -5.23 13.11
C ALA A 119 -9.86 -6.16 14.27
N ALA A 120 -9.27 -7.37 14.37
CA ALA A 120 -9.65 -8.41 15.33
C ALA A 120 -9.53 -7.99 16.81
N ASP A 121 -8.49 -7.22 17.15
CA ASP A 121 -8.25 -6.75 18.53
C ASP A 121 -8.77 -5.32 18.79
N ARG A 122 -9.52 -4.75 17.83
CA ARG A 122 -9.99 -3.37 17.92
C ARG A 122 -11.36 -3.31 18.58
N GLY A 123 -11.38 -2.89 19.84
CA GLY A 123 -12.62 -2.52 20.52
C GLY A 123 -13.26 -1.23 19.96
N PRO A 124 -14.57 -1.01 20.18
CA PRO A 124 -15.28 0.17 19.69
C PRO A 124 -14.72 1.50 20.25
N ASP A 125 -14.06 1.44 21.40
CA ASP A 125 -13.47 2.62 22.07
C ASP A 125 -12.03 2.94 21.63
N VAL A 126 -11.45 2.13 20.73
CA VAL A 126 -10.10 2.38 20.21
C VAL A 126 -10.12 3.56 19.22
N PRO A 127 -9.34 4.64 19.46
CA PRO A 127 -9.30 5.81 18.58
C PRO A 127 -8.88 5.48 17.15
N SER A 128 -9.40 6.20 16.15
CA SER A 128 -8.94 6.10 14.75
C SER A 128 -7.43 6.40 14.65
N GLY A 129 -6.77 5.76 13.69
CA GLY A 129 -5.34 5.92 13.46
C GLY A 129 -4.44 5.06 14.34
N SER A 130 -4.97 4.33 15.34
CA SER A 130 -4.17 3.48 16.25
C SER A 130 -3.30 2.45 15.50
N SER A 131 -3.80 1.88 14.39
CA SER A 131 -3.04 0.94 13.58
C SER A 131 -1.95 1.61 12.74
N LEU A 132 -2.16 2.87 12.31
CA LEU A 132 -1.12 3.67 11.64
C LEU A 132 -0.06 4.15 12.63
N TRP A 133 -0.46 4.40 13.87
CA TRP A 133 0.42 4.78 14.97
C TRP A 133 1.36 3.61 15.33
N PHE A 134 0.85 2.38 15.36
CA PHE A 134 1.67 1.18 15.55
C PHE A 134 2.77 1.04 14.49
N MET A 135 2.43 1.18 13.20
CA MET A 135 3.41 1.07 12.10
C MET A 135 4.46 2.17 12.16
N SER A 136 4.05 3.40 12.46
CA SER A 136 4.97 4.54 12.60
C SER A 136 5.91 4.36 13.80
N ARG A 137 5.37 3.87 14.93
CA ARG A 137 6.15 3.54 16.13
C ARG A 137 7.12 2.39 15.88
N LEU A 138 6.68 1.35 15.16
CA LEU A 138 7.51 0.22 14.75
C LEU A 138 8.75 0.72 14.01
N VAL A 139 8.52 1.48 12.94
CA VAL A 139 9.60 2.04 12.11
C VAL A 139 10.54 2.88 12.97
N GLN A 140 10.00 3.78 13.80
CA GLN A 140 10.80 4.66 14.64
C GLN A 140 11.69 3.88 15.63
N LEU A 141 11.10 2.94 16.38
CA LEU A 141 11.80 2.18 17.40
C LEU A 141 12.83 1.23 16.79
N ALA A 142 12.46 0.51 15.74
CA ALA A 142 13.37 -0.43 15.09
C ALA A 142 14.49 0.29 14.31
N SER A 143 14.21 1.43 13.68
CA SER A 143 15.28 2.26 13.08
C SER A 143 16.23 2.82 14.14
N GLY A 144 15.72 3.14 15.34
CA GLY A 144 16.55 3.52 16.50
C GLY A 144 17.44 2.36 16.95
N ALA A 145 16.86 1.17 17.12
CA ALA A 145 17.60 -0.03 17.51
C ALA A 145 18.69 -0.40 16.51
N LEU A 146 18.42 -0.29 15.21
CA LEU A 146 19.40 -0.51 14.14
C LEU A 146 20.55 0.51 14.20
N ARG A 147 20.24 1.81 14.35
CA ARG A 147 21.27 2.86 14.51
C ARG A 147 22.15 2.63 15.74
N ASP A 148 21.58 2.10 16.81
CA ASP A 148 22.29 1.82 18.06
C ASP A 148 23.01 0.45 18.04
N GLY A 149 22.93 -0.30 16.94
CA GLY A 149 23.57 -1.61 16.79
C GLY A 149 22.98 -2.69 17.70
N ILE A 150 21.71 -2.58 18.10
CA ILE A 150 21.05 -3.53 18.99
C ILE A 150 20.71 -4.80 18.21
N ALA A 151 21.32 -5.93 18.59
CA ALA A 151 20.99 -7.23 17.99
C ALA A 151 19.57 -7.69 18.40
N PRO A 152 18.78 -8.31 17.49
CA PRO A 152 17.42 -8.78 17.78
C PRO A 152 17.30 -9.78 18.93
N ASP A 153 18.36 -10.56 19.20
CA ASP A 153 18.44 -11.54 20.27
C ASP A 153 18.96 -10.94 21.59
N SER A 154 19.32 -9.66 21.63
CA SER A 154 19.87 -9.06 22.84
C SER A 154 18.81 -8.83 23.94
N PRO A 155 19.19 -8.80 25.22
CA PRO A 155 18.28 -8.38 26.29
C PRO A 155 17.70 -6.97 26.08
N ARG A 156 18.43 -6.08 25.38
CA ARG A 156 17.97 -4.73 25.03
C ARG A 156 16.82 -4.75 24.02
N ALA A 157 16.81 -5.70 23.08
CA ALA A 157 15.71 -5.86 22.12
C ALA A 157 14.37 -6.17 22.83
N ALA A 158 14.39 -6.90 23.94
CA ALA A 158 13.18 -7.16 24.74
C ALA A 158 12.56 -5.87 25.31
N GLY A 159 13.37 -4.86 25.64
CA GLY A 159 12.90 -3.54 26.07
C GLY A 159 12.21 -2.79 24.93
N VAL A 160 12.82 -2.79 23.75
CA VAL A 160 12.26 -2.17 22.54
C VAL A 160 10.95 -2.84 22.13
N LEU A 161 10.87 -4.18 22.18
CA LEU A 161 9.64 -4.92 21.90
C LEU A 161 8.54 -4.58 22.92
N ARG A 162 8.85 -4.54 24.22
CA ARG A 162 7.87 -4.17 25.25
C ARG A 162 7.33 -2.76 25.03
N GLU A 163 8.19 -1.81 24.63
CA GLU A 163 7.75 -0.46 24.28
C GLU A 163 6.87 -0.44 23.04
N LEU A 164 7.16 -1.27 22.04
CA LEU A 164 6.43 -1.34 20.79
C LEU A 164 5.05 -2.00 20.93
N ILE A 165 4.98 -3.16 21.59
CA ILE A 165 3.78 -4.01 21.62
C ILE A 165 3.00 -3.94 22.93
N GLY A 166 3.59 -3.34 23.99
CA GLY A 166 2.98 -3.31 25.31
C GLY A 166 2.73 -4.72 25.86
N ASP A 167 1.48 -4.97 26.25
CA ASP A 167 1.01 -6.27 26.76
C ASP A 167 0.42 -7.18 25.65
N ALA A 168 0.51 -6.79 24.38
CA ALA A 168 0.04 -7.62 23.27
C ALA A 168 0.84 -8.92 23.17
N ASP A 169 0.19 -9.99 22.72
CA ASP A 169 0.82 -11.29 22.49
C ASP A 169 1.92 -11.19 21.41
N PRO A 170 3.20 -11.47 21.74
CA PRO A 170 4.29 -11.46 20.77
C PRO A 170 4.06 -12.39 19.56
N ALA A 171 3.39 -13.54 19.75
CA ALA A 171 3.11 -14.47 18.65
C ALA A 171 2.13 -13.86 17.65
N ALA A 172 1.01 -13.31 18.15
CA ALA A 172 0.05 -12.58 17.33
C ALA A 172 0.70 -11.41 16.57
N VAL A 173 1.54 -10.60 17.24
CA VAL A 173 2.23 -9.47 16.58
C VAL A 173 3.23 -9.97 15.52
N ARG A 174 3.94 -11.07 15.76
CA ARG A 174 4.86 -11.65 14.78
C ARG A 174 4.10 -12.07 13.52
N ASP A 175 2.99 -12.77 13.68
CA ASP A 175 2.19 -13.25 12.55
C ASP A 175 1.57 -12.08 11.77
N ARG A 176 1.16 -11.00 12.47
CA ARG A 176 0.76 -9.72 11.85
C ARG A 176 1.84 -9.15 10.94
N LEU A 177 3.07 -9.10 11.44
CA LEU A 177 4.19 -8.48 10.73
C LEU A 177 4.68 -9.36 9.58
N ALA A 178 4.67 -10.68 9.75
CA ALA A 178 5.00 -11.63 8.70
C ALA A 178 4.06 -11.49 7.49
N ALA A 179 2.75 -11.31 7.72
CA ALA A 179 1.79 -11.00 6.66
C ALA A 179 2.07 -9.63 6.01
N ALA A 180 2.49 -8.63 6.80
CA ALA A 180 2.80 -7.28 6.32
C ALA A 180 4.12 -7.18 5.51
N THR A 181 5.01 -8.17 5.63
CA THR A 181 6.26 -8.33 4.87
C THR A 181 6.10 -9.12 3.58
N ASN A 182 4.87 -9.46 3.17
CA ASN A 182 4.58 -10.12 1.89
C ASN A 182 5.13 -9.28 0.73
N THR A 183 5.92 -9.90 -0.16
CA THR A 183 6.52 -9.26 -1.34
C THR A 183 5.49 -8.54 -2.20
N ARG A 184 4.28 -9.08 -2.36
CA ARG A 184 3.20 -8.43 -3.12
C ARG A 184 2.72 -7.13 -2.45
N LEU A 185 2.69 -7.09 -1.12
CA LEU A 185 2.30 -5.90 -0.37
C LEU A 185 3.40 -4.83 -0.35
N ALA A 186 4.67 -5.23 -0.32
CA ALA A 186 5.79 -4.34 -0.53
C ALA A 186 5.70 -3.69 -1.92
N ARG A 187 5.43 -4.50 -2.96
CA ARG A 187 5.25 -4.02 -4.32
C ARG A 187 4.05 -3.08 -4.46
N TYR A 188 2.91 -3.39 -3.84
CA TYR A 188 1.76 -2.48 -3.77
C TYR A 188 2.16 -1.10 -3.22
N ARG A 189 2.90 -1.05 -2.10
CA ARG A 189 3.33 0.23 -1.49
C ARG A 189 4.28 1.01 -2.40
N GLU A 190 5.20 0.32 -3.07
CA GLU A 190 6.14 0.91 -4.01
C GLU A 190 5.40 1.54 -5.20
N LEU A 191 4.51 0.78 -5.84
CA LEU A 191 3.70 1.24 -6.98
C LEU A 191 2.82 2.43 -6.56
N SER A 192 2.16 2.34 -5.40
CA SER A 192 1.39 3.44 -4.82
C SER A 192 2.22 4.71 -4.62
N ALA A 193 3.45 4.59 -4.14
CA ALA A 193 4.32 5.75 -3.95
C ALA A 193 4.68 6.40 -5.29
N ILE A 194 5.07 5.59 -6.29
CA ILE A 194 5.40 6.09 -7.64
C ILE A 194 4.20 6.81 -8.24
N VAL A 195 3.01 6.19 -8.24
CA VAL A 195 1.77 6.79 -8.76
C VAL A 195 1.48 8.14 -8.10
N ASN A 196 1.66 8.24 -6.78
CA ASN A 196 1.43 9.48 -6.02
C ASN A 196 2.58 10.50 -6.11
N GLY A 197 3.67 10.20 -6.85
CA GLY A 197 4.84 11.08 -6.94
C GLY A 197 5.61 11.18 -5.61
N LEU A 198 5.47 10.19 -4.74
CA LEU A 198 6.18 10.05 -3.49
C LEU A 198 7.40 9.15 -3.67
N GLU A 199 8.44 9.40 -2.89
CA GLU A 199 9.59 8.49 -2.86
C GLU A 199 9.13 7.12 -2.32
N PRO A 200 9.42 6.01 -3.03
CA PRO A 200 9.04 4.69 -2.57
C PRO A 200 9.60 4.43 -1.18
N PRO A 201 8.83 3.80 -0.28
CA PRO A 201 9.30 3.50 1.06
C PRO A 201 10.34 2.39 1.02
N SER A 202 11.58 2.70 0.64
CA SER A 202 12.75 1.83 0.79
C SER A 202 13.14 1.68 2.27
N ALA A 203 12.66 2.58 3.14
CA ALA A 203 13.14 2.75 4.50
C ALA A 203 12.58 1.77 5.55
N TYR A 204 11.69 0.85 5.20
CA TYR A 204 11.00 0.03 6.21
C TYR A 204 11.41 -1.45 6.23
N GLU A 205 12.06 -2.00 5.21
CA GLU A 205 12.39 -3.43 5.21
C GLU A 205 13.30 -3.85 6.36
N GLU A 206 14.36 -3.09 6.63
CA GLU A 206 15.29 -3.37 7.72
C GLU A 206 14.63 -3.24 9.10
N PRO A 207 13.91 -2.13 9.43
CA PRO A 207 13.13 -2.02 10.66
C PRO A 207 12.14 -3.18 10.85
N PHE A 208 11.42 -3.58 9.79
CA PHE A 208 10.46 -4.69 9.88
C PHE A 208 11.15 -6.03 10.14
N ARG A 209 12.18 -6.35 9.37
CA ARG A 209 12.99 -7.56 9.57
C ARG A 209 13.56 -7.64 10.98
N TRP A 210 14.03 -6.50 11.51
CA TRP A 210 14.56 -6.44 12.87
C TRP A 210 13.50 -6.81 13.92
N VAL A 211 12.28 -6.28 13.80
CA VAL A 211 11.19 -6.58 14.74
C VAL A 211 10.73 -8.03 14.64
N VAL A 212 10.57 -8.56 13.42
CA VAL A 212 10.21 -9.97 13.21
C VAL A 212 11.26 -10.88 13.84
N ALA A 213 12.55 -10.65 13.57
CA ALA A 213 13.63 -11.43 14.17
C ALA A 213 13.65 -11.33 15.70
N ALA A 214 13.41 -10.14 16.27
CA ALA A 214 13.39 -9.95 17.71
C ALA A 214 12.21 -10.70 18.37
N LEU A 215 11.03 -10.71 17.71
CA LEU A 215 9.87 -11.48 18.17
C LEU A 215 10.13 -12.99 18.10
N GLU A 216 10.75 -13.48 17.02
CA GLU A 216 11.13 -14.89 16.88
C GLU A 216 12.15 -15.32 17.96
N CYS A 217 13.18 -14.51 18.21
CA CYS A 217 14.13 -14.77 19.30
C CYS A 217 13.49 -14.76 20.68
N ARG A 218 12.43 -13.96 20.89
CA ARG A 218 11.68 -13.92 22.14
C ARG A 218 10.80 -15.17 22.32
N LEU A 219 10.15 -15.62 21.25
CA LEU A 219 9.27 -16.79 21.25
C LEU A 219 10.03 -18.12 21.38
N ALA A 220 11.30 -18.14 20.99
CA ALA A 220 12.17 -19.31 21.12
C ALA A 220 12.81 -19.49 22.51
N ARG A 221 12.53 -18.60 23.48
CA ARG A 221 13.04 -18.64 24.86
C ARG A 221 11.97 -19.13 25.83
#